data_AF-A0A4R2BU03-F1
#
_entry.id   AF-A0A4R2BU03-F1
#
_cell.length_a   1.000
_cell.length_b   1.000
_cell.length_c   1.000
_cell.angle_alpha   90.00
_cell.angle_beta   90.00
_cell.angle_gamma   90.00
#
_symmetry.space_group_name_H-M   'P 1'
#
loop_
_entity.id
_entity.type
_entity.pdbx_description
1 polymer ?
#
loop_
_entity_poly.entity_id
_entity_poly.type
_entity_poly.pdbx_seq_one_letter_code
_entity_poly.pdbx_strand_id
1 'polypeptide(L)'
;MTRPVQNIQRGRLSADELSAIEGLAERGLNAGQIAMRLNRHRATVHFAMTTLGLTTPTERAFRYTRNGSEVVSFSKEEDAFISVLRVQGFTSTKIADLVGKRYGHRRSAATIRIRLMMLANREVNA
;
A
#
# COMPACT_ATOMS: atom_id res chain seq x y z
N MET A 1 -31.03 -5.78 0.06
CA MET A 1 -30.48 -7.13 0.33
C MET A 1 -29.16 -6.99 1.08
N THR A 2 -29.18 -7.08 2.41
CA THR A 2 -27.98 -6.99 3.25
C THR A 2 -27.28 -8.35 3.20
N ARG A 3 -26.09 -8.43 2.58
CA ARG A 3 -25.30 -9.67 2.60
C ARG A 3 -25.04 -10.06 4.07
N PRO A 4 -25.24 -11.33 4.46
CA PRO A 4 -24.89 -11.76 5.81
C PRO A 4 -23.42 -11.45 6.08
N VAL A 5 -23.13 -10.89 7.25
CA VAL A 5 -21.76 -10.59 7.68
C VAL A 5 -21.05 -11.93 7.86
N GLN A 6 -20.35 -12.39 6.82
CA GLN A 6 -19.46 -13.53 6.94
C GLN A 6 -18.44 -13.24 8.04
N ASN A 7 -18.20 -14.20 8.91
CA ASN A 7 -17.19 -14.07 9.95
C ASN A 7 -15.81 -14.08 9.28
N ILE A 8 -15.31 -12.89 8.97
CA ILE A 8 -14.05 -12.69 8.25
C ILE A 8 -12.91 -13.26 9.09
N GLN A 9 -12.08 -14.11 8.49
CA GLN A 9 -10.89 -14.63 9.16
C GLN A 9 -9.90 -13.48 9.43
N ARG A 10 -9.64 -13.22 10.71
CA ARG A 10 -8.68 -12.20 11.17
C ARG A 10 -7.31 -12.81 11.47
N GLY A 11 -6.29 -11.98 11.61
CA GLY A 11 -4.92 -12.40 11.94
C GLY A 11 -3.96 -12.36 10.76
N ARG A 12 -2.78 -12.98 10.96
CA ARG A 12 -1.73 -13.08 9.95
C ARG A 12 -2.15 -14.03 8.82
N LEU A 13 -1.68 -13.75 7.61
CA LEU A 13 -1.81 -14.66 6.48
C LEU A 13 -0.80 -15.80 6.63
N SER A 14 -1.23 -17.02 6.33
CA SER A 14 -0.32 -18.17 6.20
C SER A 14 0.49 -18.08 4.90
N ALA A 15 1.51 -18.92 4.78
CA ALA A 15 2.27 -19.06 3.54
C ALA A 15 1.37 -19.47 2.37
N ASP A 16 0.47 -20.44 2.59
CA ASP A 16 -0.47 -20.91 1.57
C ASP A 16 -1.41 -19.80 1.08
N GLU A 17 -1.85 -18.94 1.99
CA GLU A 17 -2.67 -17.79 1.63
C GLU A 17 -1.90 -16.75 0.82
N LEU A 18 -0.61 -16.55 1.11
CA LEU A 18 0.25 -15.67 0.32
C LEU A 18 0.42 -16.22 -1.10
N SER A 19 0.72 -17.51 -1.26
CA SER A 19 0.81 -18.16 -2.57
C SER A 19 -0.53 -18.12 -3.33
N ALA A 20 -1.66 -18.27 -2.63
CA ALA A 20 -2.98 -18.13 -3.23
C ALA A 20 -3.25 -16.69 -3.71
N ILE A 21 -2.79 -15.68 -2.96
CA ILE A 21 -2.90 -14.27 -3.36
C ILE A 21 -2.10 -14.02 -4.64
N GLU A 22 -0.86 -14.53 -4.74
CA GLU A 22 -0.02 -14.42 -5.94
C GLU A 22 -0.73 -15.03 -7.16
N GLY A 23 -1.11 -16.31 -7.08
CA GLY A 23 -1.75 -17.00 -8.21
C GLY A 23 -3.11 -16.40 -8.61
N LEU A 24 -3.87 -15.83 -7.67
CA LEU A 24 -5.11 -15.12 -7.99
C LEU A 24 -4.84 -13.75 -8.63
N ALA A 25 -3.81 -13.04 -8.19
CA ALA A 25 -3.41 -11.76 -8.75
C ALA A 25 -2.87 -11.90 -10.18
N GLU A 26 -2.08 -12.94 -10.45
CA GLU A 26 -1.61 -13.29 -11.82
C GLU A 26 -2.77 -13.53 -12.78
N ARG A 27 -3.89 -14.06 -12.28
CA ARG A 27 -5.14 -14.22 -13.04
C ARG A 27 -5.94 -12.92 -13.21
N GLY A 28 -5.40 -11.79 -12.78
CA GLY A 28 -5.99 -10.45 -12.91
C GLY A 28 -7.05 -10.11 -11.86
N LEU A 29 -7.14 -10.86 -10.76
CA LEU A 29 -8.11 -10.55 -9.70
C LEU A 29 -7.62 -9.39 -8.83
N ASN A 30 -8.54 -8.49 -8.48
CA ASN A 30 -8.25 -7.41 -7.56
C ASN A 30 -8.35 -7.84 -6.08
N ALA A 31 -7.78 -7.04 -5.18
CA ALA A 31 -7.77 -7.31 -3.74
C ALA A 31 -9.17 -7.59 -3.13
N GLY A 32 -10.22 -6.94 -3.64
CA GLY A 32 -11.59 -7.18 -3.16
C GLY A 32 -12.12 -8.57 -3.58
N GLN A 33 -11.85 -8.97 -4.82
CA GLN A 33 -12.21 -10.29 -5.34
C GLN A 33 -11.43 -11.41 -4.65
N ILE A 34 -10.15 -11.18 -4.37
CA ILE A 34 -9.29 -12.14 -3.65
C ILE A 34 -9.76 -12.25 -2.18
N ALA A 35 -10.04 -11.13 -1.53
CA ALA A 35 -10.56 -11.10 -0.16
C ALA A 35 -11.86 -11.90 0.02
N MET A 36 -12.79 -11.79 -0.93
CA MET A 36 -14.01 -12.60 -0.93
C MET A 36 -13.73 -14.10 -1.07
N ARG A 37 -12.74 -14.49 -1.87
CA ARG A 37 -12.38 -15.91 -2.07
C ARG A 37 -11.67 -16.52 -0.87
N LEU A 38 -10.82 -15.75 -0.20
CA LEU A 38 -10.05 -16.21 0.97
C LEU A 38 -10.79 -15.97 2.29
N ASN A 39 -12.00 -15.40 2.26
CA ASN A 39 -12.72 -14.95 3.46
C ASN A 39 -11.84 -14.06 4.38
N ARG A 40 -11.03 -13.18 3.77
CA ARG A 40 -10.12 -12.26 4.45
C ARG A 40 -10.59 -10.82 4.33
N HIS A 41 -10.13 -9.97 5.23
CA HIS A 41 -10.43 -8.55 5.15
C HIS A 41 -9.71 -7.92 3.94
N ARG A 42 -10.41 -7.10 3.16
CA ARG A 42 -9.86 -6.45 1.95
C ARG A 42 -8.55 -5.70 2.22
N ALA A 43 -8.45 -5.00 3.35
CA ALA A 43 -7.24 -4.27 3.70
C ALA A 43 -6.03 -5.18 3.93
N THR A 44 -6.25 -6.37 4.50
CA THR A 44 -5.20 -7.38 4.72
C THR A 44 -4.66 -7.90 3.40
N VAL A 45 -5.56 -8.26 2.48
CA VAL A 45 -5.19 -8.73 1.14
C VAL A 45 -4.48 -7.63 0.35
N HIS A 46 -5.01 -6.40 0.38
CA HIS A 46 -4.37 -5.28 -0.29
C HIS A 46 -2.96 -5.02 0.24
N PHE A 47 -2.77 -5.09 1.57
CA PHE A 47 -1.44 -4.96 2.17
C PHE A 47 -0.50 -6.08 1.69
N ALA A 48 -0.97 -7.34 1.67
CA ALA A 48 -0.20 -8.46 1.16
C ALA A 48 0.19 -8.29 -0.32
N MET A 49 -0.75 -7.89 -1.18
CA MET A 49 -0.46 -7.58 -2.58
C MET A 49 0.57 -6.46 -2.72
N THR A 50 0.49 -5.44 -1.86
CA THR A 50 1.46 -4.34 -1.87
C THR A 50 2.86 -4.81 -1.46
N THR A 51 2.97 -5.66 -0.44
CA THR A 51 4.25 -6.22 0.01
C THR A 51 4.86 -7.19 -1.00
N LEU A 52 4.03 -7.93 -1.74
CA LEU A 52 4.43 -8.86 -2.79
C LEU A 52 4.71 -8.16 -4.14
N GLY A 53 4.55 -6.84 -4.22
CA GLY A 53 4.76 -6.10 -5.47
C GLY A 53 3.70 -6.27 -6.54
N LEU A 54 2.57 -6.88 -6.19
CA LEU A 54 1.41 -7.10 -7.06
C LEU A 54 0.54 -5.85 -7.20
N THR A 55 0.98 -4.69 -6.71
CA THR A 55 0.23 -3.43 -6.75
C THR A 55 1.12 -2.31 -7.25
N THR A 56 0.73 -1.69 -8.36
CA THR A 56 1.38 -0.50 -8.88
C THR A 56 0.89 0.77 -8.19
N PRO A 57 1.79 1.74 -7.93
CA PRO A 57 1.41 3.10 -7.58
C PRO A 57 0.35 3.68 -8.52
N THR A 58 -0.76 4.17 -7.99
CA THR A 58 -1.71 4.97 -8.78
C THR A 58 -1.11 6.34 -9.08
N GLU A 59 -1.04 6.73 -10.35
CA GLU A 59 -0.59 8.06 -10.77
C GLU A 59 -1.68 9.14 -10.64
N ARG A 60 -2.93 8.75 -10.39
CA ARG A 60 -4.04 9.69 -10.25
C ARG A 60 -3.90 10.51 -8.97
N ALA A 61 -3.82 11.82 -9.11
CA ALA A 61 -3.87 12.75 -7.98
C ALA A 61 -5.23 12.68 -7.27
N PHE A 62 -5.21 12.64 -5.94
CA PHE A 62 -6.41 12.72 -5.11
C PHE A 62 -6.11 13.41 -3.78
N ARG A 63 -7.17 13.97 -3.21
CA ARG A 63 -7.17 14.58 -1.89
C ARG A 63 -8.56 14.41 -1.29
N TYR A 64 -8.65 13.80 -0.12
CA TYR A 64 -9.91 13.63 0.59
C TYR A 64 -9.68 13.59 2.10
N THR A 65 -10.73 13.86 2.87
CA THR A 65 -10.67 13.78 4.34
C THR A 65 -11.18 12.43 4.82
N ARG A 66 -10.43 11.79 5.71
CA ARG A 66 -10.82 10.54 6.38
C ARG A 66 -10.61 10.68 7.88
N ASN A 67 -11.69 10.55 8.66
CA ASN A 67 -11.64 10.67 10.13
C ASN A 67 -10.91 11.95 10.59
N GLY A 68 -11.23 13.09 9.98
CA GLY A 68 -10.59 14.38 10.28
C GLY A 68 -9.15 14.55 9.79
N SER A 69 -8.55 13.53 9.16
CA SER A 69 -7.21 13.61 8.58
C SER A 69 -7.26 13.77 7.07
N GLU A 70 -6.45 14.65 6.51
CA GLU A 70 -6.29 14.77 5.06
C GLU A 70 -5.47 13.60 4.52
N VAL A 71 -5.98 12.97 3.46
CA VAL A 71 -5.33 11.89 2.73
C VAL A 71 -5.02 12.39 1.33
N VAL A 72 -3.73 12.62 1.07
CA VAL A 72 -3.21 13.16 -0.19
C VAL A 72 -2.46 12.06 -0.96
N SER A 73 -2.63 11.99 -2.27
CA SER A 73 -1.80 11.15 -3.15
C SER A 73 -0.31 11.53 -3.08
N PHE A 74 0.59 10.62 -3.44
CA PHE A 74 2.00 10.96 -3.67
C PHE A 74 2.17 11.52 -5.08
N SER A 75 2.93 12.60 -5.23
CA SER A 75 3.33 13.13 -6.54
C SER A 75 4.60 12.45 -7.05
N LYS A 76 4.94 12.63 -8.34
CA LYS A 76 6.19 12.12 -8.91
C LYS A 76 7.40 12.77 -8.25
N GLU A 77 7.30 14.05 -7.93
CA GLU A 77 8.33 14.82 -7.22
C GLU A 77 8.50 14.32 -5.78
N GLU A 78 7.40 14.02 -5.08
CA GLU A 78 7.45 13.41 -3.75
C GLU A 78 8.14 12.04 -3.79
N ASP A 79 7.79 11.19 -4.77
CA ASP A 79 8.41 9.88 -4.94
C ASP A 79 9.91 9.98 -5.20
N ALA A 80 10.33 10.86 -6.12
CA ALA A 80 11.74 11.10 -6.41
C ALA A 80 12.50 11.56 -5.15
N PHE A 81 11.91 12.49 -4.39
CA PHE A 81 12.50 12.97 -3.14
C PHE A 81 12.63 11.85 -2.10
N ILE A 82 11.59 11.02 -1.94
CA ILE A 82 11.61 9.87 -1.03
C ILE A 82 12.69 8.86 -1.43
N SER A 83 12.83 8.55 -2.71
CA SER A 83 13.86 7.65 -3.22
C SER A 83 15.27 8.18 -2.94
N VAL A 84 15.52 9.46 -3.17
CA VAL A 84 16.82 10.10 -2.83
C VAL A 84 17.13 9.99 -1.34
N LEU A 85 16.16 10.32 -0.48
CA LEU A 85 16.36 10.23 0.97
C LEU A 85 16.61 8.78 1.43
N ARG A 86 15.99 7.80 0.76
CA ARG A 86 16.22 6.39 1.05
C ARG A 86 17.65 5.97 0.69
N VAL A 87 18.14 6.37 -0.48
CA VAL A 87 19.53 6.12 -0.92
C VAL A 87 20.54 6.76 0.03
N GLN A 88 20.23 7.93 0.59
CA GLN A 88 21.04 8.59 1.62
C GLN A 88 21.01 7.88 3.00
N GLY A 89 20.26 6.78 3.14
CA GLY A 89 20.25 5.98 4.36
C GLY A 89 19.28 6.46 5.44
N PHE A 90 18.41 7.44 5.16
CA PHE A 90 17.45 7.91 6.15
C PHE A 90 16.39 6.85 6.51
N THR A 91 15.98 6.85 7.79
CA THR A 91 14.91 5.98 8.29
C THR A 91 13.54 6.47 7.83
N SER A 92 12.54 5.58 7.73
CA SER A 92 11.19 5.97 7.31
C SER A 92 10.55 7.06 8.17
N THR A 93 10.88 7.10 9.47
CA THR A 93 10.43 8.17 10.37
C THR A 93 11.05 9.51 9.99
N LYS A 94 12.35 9.53 9.70
CA LYS A 94 13.05 10.76 9.29
C LYS A 94 12.59 11.23 7.91
N ILE A 95 12.38 10.30 6.97
CA ILE A 95 11.83 10.60 5.65
C ILE A 95 10.43 11.22 5.79
N ALA A 96 9.55 10.66 6.64
CA ALA A 96 8.22 11.21 6.86
C ALA A 96 8.24 12.65 7.37
N ASP A 97 9.13 12.97 8.31
CA ASP A 97 9.36 14.33 8.82
C ASP A 97 9.84 15.28 7.71
N LEU A 98 10.84 14.88 6.92
CA LEU A 98 11.39 15.69 5.83
C LEU A 98 10.37 15.94 4.70
N VAL A 99 9.61 14.91 4.31
CA VAL A 99 8.53 15.03 3.32
C VAL A 99 7.45 15.97 3.85
N GLY A 100 7.05 15.81 5.12
CA GLY A 100 6.03 16.67 5.71
C GLY A 100 6.44 18.14 5.77
N LYS A 101 7.71 18.42 6.11
CA LYS A 101 8.27 19.78 6.08
C LYS A 101 8.31 20.36 4.67
N ARG A 102 8.65 19.55 3.67
CA ARG A 102 8.81 20.02 2.28
C ARG A 102 7.48 20.28 1.56
N TYR A 103 6.49 19.41 1.76
CA TYR A 103 5.25 19.43 0.97
C TYR A 103 4.02 19.90 1.77
N GLY A 104 4.17 20.20 3.06
CA GLY A 104 3.12 20.82 3.87
C GLY A 104 1.99 19.89 4.33
N HIS A 105 2.12 18.57 4.12
CA HIS A 105 1.16 17.57 4.60
C HIS A 105 1.83 16.44 5.38
N ARG A 106 1.14 15.92 6.40
CA ARG A 106 1.75 14.93 7.29
C ARG A 106 1.78 13.55 6.63
N ARG A 107 2.96 12.95 6.54
CA ARG A 107 3.13 11.52 6.26
C ARG A 107 3.42 10.77 7.55
N SER A 108 2.94 9.53 7.65
CA SER A 108 3.34 8.61 8.73
C SER A 108 4.53 7.76 8.26
N ALA A 109 5.36 7.29 9.20
CA ALA A 109 6.44 6.36 8.90
C ALA A 109 5.93 5.07 8.21
N ALA A 110 4.74 4.59 8.62
CA ALA A 110 4.08 3.46 8.00
C ALA A 110 3.70 3.74 6.54
N THR A 111 3.16 4.94 6.24
CA THR A 111 2.84 5.37 4.88
C THR A 111 4.10 5.42 4.01
N ILE A 112 5.21 5.98 4.53
CA ILE A 112 6.49 6.02 3.82
C ILE A 112 7.02 4.61 3.55
N ARG A 113 6.98 3.72 4.55
CA ARG A 113 7.43 2.32 4.37
C ARG A 113 6.64 1.61 3.28
N ILE A 114 5.32 1.77 3.28
CA ILE A 114 4.45 1.22 2.23
C ILE A 114 4.82 1.81 0.87
N ARG A 115 5.01 3.13 0.79
CA ARG A 115 5.37 3.78 -0.48
C ARG A 115 6.71 3.30 -1.02
N LEU A 116 7.72 3.16 -0.17
CA LEU A 116 9.02 2.62 -0.56
C LEU A 116 8.94 1.18 -1.09
N MET A 117 8.10 0.33 -0.49
CA MET A 117 7.86 -1.02 -1.02
C MET A 117 7.24 -0.95 -2.42
N MET A 118 6.24 -0.08 -2.61
CA MET A 118 5.62 0.10 -3.93
C MET A 118 6.60 0.65 -4.99
N LEU A 119 7.51 1.55 -4.60
CA LEU A 119 8.51 2.12 -5.51
C LEU A 119 9.58 1.10 -5.89
N ALA A 120 10.09 0.32 -4.94
CA ALA A 120 11.05 -0.76 -5.23
C ALA A 120 10.47 -1.79 -6.21
N ASN A 121 9.19 -2.13 -6.06
CA ASN A 121 8.52 -3.08 -6.95
C ASN A 121 8.25 -2.52 -8.36
N ARG A 122 8.22 -1.18 -8.52
CA ARG A 122 8.17 -0.55 -9.85
C ARG A 122 9.49 -0.73 -10.60
N GLU A 123 10.62 -0.64 -9.91
CA GLU A 123 11.96 -0.76 -10.53
C GLU A 123 12.27 -2.19 -11.00
N VAL A 124 11.73 -3.21 -10.33
CA VAL A 124 11.92 -4.63 -10.72
C VAL A 124 11.09 -5.02 -11.95
N ASN A 125 9.96 -4.34 -12.16
CA ASN A 125 8.97 -4.69 -13.20
C ASN A 125 8.92 -3.68 -14.37
N ALA A 126 9.85 -2.71 -14.42
CA ALA A 126 9.98 -1.72 -15.49
C ALA A 126 11.09 -2.12 -16.46
#